data_AF-A0A645BT15-F1
#
_entry.id   AF-A0A645BT15-F1
#
_cell.length_a   1.000
_cell.length_b   1.000
_cell.length_c   1.000
_cell.angle_alpha   90.00
_cell.angle_beta   90.00
_cell.angle_gamma   90.00
#
_symmetry.space_group_name_H-M   'P 1'
#
loop_
_entity.id
_entity.type
_entity.pdbx_description
1 polymer ?
#
loop_
_entity_poly.entity_id
_entity_poly.type
_entity_poly.pdbx_seq_one_letter_code
_entity_poly.pdbx_strand_id
1 'polypeptide(L)'
;MKYIGQDSHMSGYIAAKLLMQSYREGQKLVLFLVNGKDNPAEIQMIRRMEGFMQYINESFPQVRVLEFVLNKDNTTTDYEALENFFKNHPDAELGIVFNSRVYQVGNFLRESGRKMEALIGYDLLDKNTDLMKAGYVKYLIGQRPGLQGYRGIRALCEYVVFKQNVLSARFMPIDILMKENIDYYFEFD
;
A
#
# COMPACT_ATOMS: atom_id res chain seq x y z
N MET A 1 -16.25 11.50 18.45
CA MET A 1 -15.19 11.43 17.44
C MET A 1 -15.68 10.63 16.23
N LYS A 2 -15.54 11.13 15.00
CA LYS A 2 -16.10 10.51 13.78
C LYS A 2 -15.06 9.71 12.97
N TYR A 3 -13.76 10.03 13.05
CA TYR A 3 -12.73 9.32 12.28
C TYR A 3 -11.31 9.41 12.91
N ILE A 4 -10.60 8.28 12.94
CA ILE A 4 -9.16 8.18 13.20
C ILE A 4 -8.56 7.32 12.08
N GLY A 5 -7.57 7.82 11.39
CA GLY A 5 -6.93 7.10 10.28
C GLY A 5 -6.04 8.02 9.46
N GLN A 6 -5.43 7.49 8.41
CA GLN A 6 -4.65 8.30 7.48
C GLN A 6 -5.54 9.08 6.52
N ASP A 7 -5.02 10.21 6.04
CA ASP A 7 -5.51 10.76 4.79
C ASP A 7 -5.12 9.80 3.66
N SER A 8 -6.09 8.98 3.26
CA SER A 8 -5.87 7.89 2.30
C SER A 8 -5.56 8.41 0.90
N HIS A 9 -6.11 9.58 0.55
CA HIS A 9 -5.84 10.23 -0.71
C HIS A 9 -4.39 10.75 -0.75
N MET A 10 -3.98 11.51 0.28
CA MET A 10 -2.59 11.97 0.37
C MET A 10 -1.59 10.80 0.47
N SER A 11 -1.95 9.72 1.17
CA SER A 11 -1.16 8.50 1.21
C SER A 11 -0.94 7.89 -0.19
N GLY A 12 -1.99 7.85 -1.01
CA GLY A 12 -1.90 7.43 -2.40
C GLY A 12 -0.96 8.31 -3.23
N TYR A 13 -1.11 9.63 -3.09
CA TYR A 13 -0.28 10.63 -3.77
C TYR A 13 1.21 10.48 -3.42
N ILE A 14 1.53 10.32 -2.13
CA ILE A 14 2.90 10.08 -1.65
C ILE A 14 3.43 8.75 -2.19
N ALA A 15 2.62 7.69 -2.20
CA ALA A 15 3.02 6.39 -2.74
C ALA A 15 3.41 6.50 -4.22
N ALA A 16 2.64 7.22 -5.03
CA ALA A 16 2.97 7.47 -6.43
C ALA A 16 4.29 8.23 -6.56
N LYS A 17 4.47 9.31 -5.78
CA LYS A 17 5.70 10.09 -5.78
C LYS A 17 6.94 9.25 -5.43
N LEU A 18 6.85 8.35 -4.46
CA LEU A 18 7.92 7.43 -4.10
C LEU A 18 8.20 6.40 -5.19
N LEU A 19 7.15 5.81 -5.78
CA LEU A 19 7.29 4.80 -6.83
C LEU A 19 8.02 5.37 -8.04
N MET A 20 7.59 6.57 -8.46
CA MET A 20 8.10 7.24 -9.66
C MET A 20 9.56 7.73 -9.53
N GLN A 21 10.15 7.74 -8.33
CA GLN A 21 11.61 7.93 -8.20
C GLN A 21 12.43 6.82 -8.88
N SER A 22 11.82 5.67 -9.14
CA SER A 22 12.47 4.51 -9.77
C SER A 22 12.16 4.40 -11.26
N TYR A 23 11.38 5.34 -11.81
CA TYR A 23 10.91 5.30 -13.19
C TYR A 23 12.02 5.59 -14.20
N ARG A 24 12.02 4.83 -15.29
CA ARG A 24 12.81 5.06 -16.50
C ARG A 24 11.89 5.04 -17.71
N GLU A 25 12.23 5.82 -18.73
CA GLU A 25 11.44 5.91 -19.96
C GLU A 25 11.18 4.53 -20.58
N GLY A 26 9.95 4.31 -21.05
CA GLY A 26 9.50 3.04 -21.60
C GLY A 26 8.97 2.02 -20.58
N GLN A 27 9.19 2.23 -19.28
CA GLN A 27 8.63 1.33 -18.26
C GLN A 27 7.12 1.53 -18.09
N LYS A 28 6.44 0.45 -17.70
CA LYS A 28 5.03 0.45 -17.33
C LYS A 28 4.85 0.33 -15.82
N LEU A 29 3.75 0.88 -15.34
CA LEU A 29 3.31 0.82 -13.96
C LEU A 29 2.15 -0.16 -13.83
N VAL A 30 2.14 -0.97 -12.78
CA VAL A 30 1.08 -1.94 -12.50
C VAL A 30 0.37 -1.60 -11.20
N LEU A 31 -0.95 -1.47 -11.29
CA LEU A 31 -1.85 -1.44 -10.14
C LEU A 31 -2.30 -2.88 -9.85
N PHE A 32 -1.82 -3.44 -8.74
CA PHE A 32 -2.26 -4.75 -8.27
C PHE A 32 -3.49 -4.56 -7.38
N LEU A 33 -4.66 -4.80 -7.97
CA LEU A 33 -5.95 -4.70 -7.34
C LEU A 33 -6.34 -6.06 -6.72
N VAL A 34 -7.18 -6.06 -5.71
CA VAL A 34 -7.73 -7.31 -5.13
C VAL A 34 -9.23 -7.31 -5.31
N ASN A 35 -9.78 -8.41 -5.83
CA ASN A 35 -11.22 -8.59 -5.91
C ASN A 35 -11.84 -8.65 -4.50
N GLY A 36 -12.72 -7.71 -4.18
CA GLY A 36 -13.47 -7.72 -2.94
C GLY A 36 -14.67 -6.79 -3.03
N LYS A 37 -15.85 -7.35 -3.30
CA LYS A 37 -17.12 -6.61 -3.20
C LYS A 37 -17.44 -6.38 -1.71
N ASP A 38 -17.88 -5.18 -1.38
CA ASP A 38 -18.60 -4.82 -0.14
C ASP A 38 -17.79 -4.81 1.17
N ASN A 39 -16.65 -4.12 1.22
CA ASN A 39 -15.90 -3.91 2.48
C ASN A 39 -15.50 -2.44 2.68
N PRO A 40 -15.64 -1.84 3.88
CA PRO A 40 -15.07 -0.52 4.20
C PRO A 40 -13.59 -0.32 3.81
N ALA A 41 -12.79 -1.38 3.80
CA ALA A 41 -11.41 -1.36 3.30
C ALA A 41 -11.31 -0.93 1.82
N GLU A 42 -12.34 -1.20 1.03
CA GLU A 42 -12.45 -0.84 -0.39
C GLU A 42 -12.48 0.68 -0.58
N ILE A 43 -13.21 1.42 0.28
CA ILE A 43 -13.25 2.90 0.22
C ILE A 43 -11.85 3.48 0.48
N GLN A 44 -11.12 2.92 1.43
CA GLN A 44 -9.75 3.36 1.73
C GLN A 44 -8.81 3.11 0.54
N MET A 45 -8.92 1.92 -0.07
CA MET A 45 -8.14 1.56 -1.26
C MET A 45 -8.47 2.47 -2.46
N ILE A 46 -9.75 2.73 -2.72
CA ILE A 46 -10.19 3.63 -3.80
C ILE A 46 -9.60 5.02 -3.61
N ARG A 47 -9.66 5.59 -2.40
CA ARG A 47 -9.07 6.90 -2.12
C ARG A 47 -7.56 6.93 -2.34
N ARG A 48 -6.84 5.86 -1.98
CA ARG A 48 -5.42 5.73 -2.29
C ARG A 48 -5.17 5.69 -3.78
N MET A 49 -5.98 4.95 -4.52
CA MET A 49 -5.88 4.88 -5.97
C MET A 49 -6.16 6.23 -6.63
N GLU A 50 -7.17 6.97 -6.18
CA GLU A 50 -7.49 8.33 -6.64
C GLU A 50 -6.29 9.27 -6.46
N GLY A 51 -5.74 9.35 -5.24
CA GLY A 51 -4.58 10.22 -4.98
C GLY A 51 -3.32 9.77 -5.71
N PHE A 52 -3.14 8.46 -5.89
CA PHE A 52 -2.05 7.92 -6.69
C PHE A 52 -2.17 8.34 -8.16
N MET A 53 -3.34 8.14 -8.76
CA MET A 53 -3.60 8.50 -10.15
C MET A 53 -3.56 10.02 -10.37
N GLN A 54 -3.95 10.82 -9.38
CA GLN A 54 -3.76 12.28 -9.43
C GLN A 54 -2.29 12.64 -9.67
N TYR A 55 -1.36 12.11 -8.86
CA TYR A 55 0.07 12.40 -9.04
C TYR A 55 0.60 11.93 -10.41
N ILE A 56 0.19 10.73 -10.84
CA ILE A 56 0.61 10.18 -12.14
C ILE A 56 0.12 11.09 -13.28
N ASN A 57 -1.14 11.53 -13.26
CA ASN A 57 -1.70 12.39 -14.30
C ASN A 57 -1.07 13.79 -14.30
N GLU A 58 -0.70 14.31 -13.13
CA GLU A 58 -0.05 15.62 -13.00
C GLU A 58 1.42 15.61 -13.47
N SER A 59 2.17 14.56 -13.10
CA SER A 59 3.65 14.55 -13.24
C SER A 59 4.18 13.61 -14.32
N PHE A 60 3.44 12.55 -14.65
CA PHE A 60 3.85 11.50 -15.58
C PHE A 60 2.69 11.02 -16.50
N PRO A 61 1.96 11.93 -17.18
CA PRO A 61 0.78 11.57 -17.97
C PRO A 61 1.06 10.59 -19.12
N GLN A 62 2.32 10.45 -19.53
CA GLN A 62 2.78 9.52 -20.56
C GLN A 62 2.97 8.08 -20.07
N VAL A 63 3.02 7.85 -18.75
CA VAL A 63 3.28 6.53 -18.18
C VAL A 63 2.08 5.63 -18.41
N ARG A 64 2.32 4.48 -19.03
CA ARG A 64 1.28 3.49 -19.23
C ARG A 64 1.03 2.73 -17.94
N VAL A 65 -0.17 2.90 -17.41
CA VAL A 65 -0.69 2.17 -16.25
C VAL A 65 -1.43 0.92 -16.72
N LEU A 66 -1.09 -0.21 -16.13
CA LEU A 66 -1.76 -1.50 -16.31
C LEU A 66 -2.45 -1.87 -15.01
N GLU A 67 -3.57 -2.57 -15.09
CA GLU A 67 -4.25 -3.13 -13.93
C GLU A 67 -4.10 -4.65 -13.94
N PHE A 68 -3.84 -5.22 -12.77
CA PHE A 68 -3.86 -6.66 -12.56
C PHE A 68 -4.72 -6.95 -11.33
N VAL A 69 -5.69 -7.85 -11.47
CA VAL A 69 -6.60 -8.20 -10.38
C VAL A 69 -6.19 -9.55 -9.79
N LEU A 70 -5.77 -9.52 -8.52
CA LEU A 70 -5.46 -10.69 -7.71
C LEU A 70 -6.75 -11.32 -7.18
N ASN A 71 -6.79 -12.66 -7.19
CA ASN A 71 -7.90 -13.38 -6.57
C ASN A 71 -7.70 -13.48 -5.05
N LYS A 72 -8.79 -13.25 -4.33
CA LYS A 72 -8.76 -13.26 -2.86
C LYS A 72 -8.53 -14.65 -2.27
N ASP A 73 -8.99 -15.68 -2.99
CA ASP A 73 -9.24 -17.02 -2.45
C ASP A 73 -8.39 -18.13 -3.09
N ASN A 74 -7.55 -17.83 -4.10
CA ASN A 74 -6.81 -18.87 -4.82
C ASN A 74 -5.41 -18.41 -5.27
N THR A 75 -4.40 -18.77 -4.47
CA THR A 75 -3.00 -18.37 -4.67
C THR A 75 -2.31 -19.08 -5.83
N THR A 76 -2.70 -20.32 -6.16
CA THR A 76 -2.12 -21.07 -7.29
C THR A 76 -2.55 -20.47 -8.62
N THR A 77 -3.82 -20.06 -8.76
CA THR A 77 -4.31 -19.38 -9.97
C THR A 77 -3.68 -18.00 -10.17
N ASP A 78 -3.31 -17.31 -9.08
CA ASP A 78 -2.64 -16.02 -9.18
C ASP A 78 -1.22 -16.16 -9.72
N TYR A 79 -0.51 -17.26 -9.42
CA TYR A 79 0.84 -17.49 -9.92
C TYR A 79 0.87 -17.58 -11.45
N GLU A 80 0.06 -18.46 -12.04
CA GLU A 80 0.00 -18.63 -13.51
C GLU A 80 -0.48 -17.35 -14.21
N ALA A 81 -1.45 -16.64 -13.61
CA ALA A 81 -1.95 -15.37 -14.14
C ALA A 81 -0.88 -14.28 -14.11
N LEU A 82 -0.13 -14.15 -13.00
CA LEU A 82 1.00 -13.22 -12.89
C LEU A 82 2.11 -13.60 -13.87
N GLU A 83 2.43 -14.88 -14.01
CA GLU A 83 3.43 -15.35 -14.96
C GLU A 83 3.05 -14.96 -16.39
N ASN A 84 1.80 -15.20 -16.81
CA ASN A 84 1.31 -14.82 -18.12
C ASN A 84 1.28 -13.29 -18.30
N PHE A 85 0.87 -12.54 -17.29
CA PHE A 85 0.88 -11.07 -17.32
C PHE A 85 2.30 -10.53 -17.58
N PHE A 86 3.27 -11.01 -16.82
CA PHE A 86 4.66 -10.57 -16.92
C PHE A 86 5.39 -11.07 -18.19
N LYS A 87 4.93 -12.18 -18.79
CA LYS A 87 5.36 -12.60 -20.14
C LYS A 87 4.89 -11.62 -21.23
N ASN A 88 3.66 -11.10 -21.12
CA ASN A 88 3.09 -10.16 -22.09
C ASN A 88 3.53 -8.69 -21.84
N HIS A 89 3.97 -8.39 -20.62
CA HIS A 89 4.40 -7.07 -20.20
C HIS A 89 5.78 -7.14 -19.51
N PRO A 90 6.84 -7.50 -20.24
CA PRO A 90 8.19 -7.60 -19.66
C PRO A 90 8.71 -6.25 -19.15
N ASP A 91 8.16 -5.13 -19.64
CA ASP A 91 8.46 -3.75 -19.28
C ASP A 91 7.66 -3.23 -18.07
N ALA A 92 6.82 -4.06 -17.45
CA ALA A 92 6.13 -3.77 -16.20
C ALA A 92 7.10 -3.85 -15.00
N GLU A 93 7.78 -2.74 -14.74
CA GLU A 93 8.88 -2.66 -13.76
C GLU A 93 8.53 -1.89 -12.49
N LEU A 94 7.40 -1.19 -12.47
CA LEU A 94 6.89 -0.46 -11.29
C LEU A 94 5.55 -1.06 -10.85
N GLY A 95 5.38 -1.26 -9.55
CA GLY A 95 4.18 -1.90 -9.00
C GLY A 95 3.71 -1.28 -7.70
N ILE A 96 2.40 -1.26 -7.48
CA ILE A 96 1.80 -0.92 -6.20
C ILE A 96 0.63 -1.82 -5.84
N VAL A 97 0.53 -2.16 -4.56
CA VAL A 97 -0.62 -2.87 -3.96
C VAL A 97 -1.18 -1.98 -2.85
N PHE A 98 -2.44 -1.53 -2.96
CA PHE A 98 -3.03 -0.55 -2.04
C PHE A 98 -3.57 -1.12 -0.71
N ASN A 99 -3.56 -2.44 -0.55
CA ASN A 99 -3.94 -3.11 0.70
C ASN A 99 -2.73 -3.78 1.37
N SER A 100 -3.00 -4.50 2.47
CA SER A 100 -1.99 -5.20 3.25
C SER A 100 -1.31 -6.38 2.54
N ARG A 101 -1.76 -6.77 1.34
CA ARG A 101 -1.43 -8.05 0.71
C ARG A 101 -0.35 -7.96 -0.37
N VAL A 102 0.57 -7.00 -0.26
CA VAL A 102 1.72 -6.92 -1.17
C VAL A 102 2.55 -8.20 -1.20
N TYR A 103 2.50 -9.00 -0.11
CA TYR A 103 3.14 -10.31 -0.07
C TYR A 103 2.69 -11.28 -1.17
N GLN A 104 1.48 -11.15 -1.73
CA GLN A 104 1.05 -12.02 -2.84
C GLN A 104 1.94 -11.82 -4.08
N VAL A 105 2.14 -10.55 -4.45
CA VAL A 105 3.01 -10.17 -5.58
C VAL A 105 4.48 -10.43 -5.24
N GLY A 106 4.92 -10.04 -4.04
CA GLY A 106 6.32 -10.22 -3.64
C GLY A 106 6.76 -11.69 -3.54
N ASN A 107 5.87 -12.59 -3.10
CA ASN A 107 6.16 -14.03 -3.10
C ASN A 107 6.30 -14.57 -4.53
N PHE A 108 5.41 -14.19 -5.44
CA PHE A 108 5.52 -14.54 -6.86
C PHE A 108 6.86 -14.07 -7.45
N LEU A 109 7.26 -12.82 -7.19
CA LEU A 109 8.54 -12.28 -7.67
C LEU A 109 9.72 -13.10 -7.10
N ARG A 110 9.66 -13.46 -5.82
CA ARG A 110 10.68 -14.30 -5.18
C ARG A 110 10.77 -15.70 -5.78
N GLU A 111 9.64 -16.37 -5.95
CA GLU A 111 9.56 -17.74 -6.46
C GLU A 111 9.95 -17.85 -7.94
N SER A 112 9.55 -16.86 -8.75
CA SER A 112 9.91 -16.78 -10.17
C SER A 112 11.35 -16.29 -10.42
N GLY A 113 12.06 -15.85 -9.39
CA GLY A 113 13.38 -15.20 -9.51
C GLY A 113 13.33 -13.82 -10.18
N ARG A 114 12.14 -13.27 -10.42
CA ARG A 114 11.94 -11.94 -11.00
C ARG A 114 12.13 -10.84 -9.96
N LYS A 115 12.62 -9.68 -10.40
CA LYS A 115 12.56 -8.45 -9.62
C LYS A 115 11.88 -7.35 -10.43
N MET A 116 11.23 -6.45 -9.72
CA MET A 116 10.74 -5.17 -10.24
C MET A 116 11.71 -4.08 -9.77
N GLU A 117 11.83 -2.98 -10.51
CA GLU A 117 12.61 -1.81 -10.09
C GLU A 117 12.06 -1.17 -8.81
N ALA A 118 10.74 -1.17 -8.64
CA ALA A 118 10.11 -0.83 -7.37
C ALA A 118 8.72 -1.46 -7.21
N LEU A 119 8.49 -2.05 -6.05
CA LEU A 119 7.17 -2.48 -5.58
C LEU A 119 6.87 -1.78 -4.26
N ILE A 120 5.73 -1.10 -4.17
CA ILE A 120 5.24 -0.46 -2.94
C ILE A 120 4.03 -1.22 -2.42
N GLY A 121 3.97 -1.41 -1.10
CA GLY A 121 2.83 -1.99 -0.42
C GLY A 121 2.39 -1.20 0.81
N TYR A 122 1.33 -1.67 1.44
CA TYR A 122 0.83 -1.13 2.70
C TYR A 122 0.94 -2.16 3.82
N ASP A 123 0.96 -1.65 5.04
CA ASP A 123 0.96 -2.39 6.30
C ASP A 123 2.20 -3.26 6.56
N LEU A 124 2.56 -3.33 7.85
CA LEU A 124 3.80 -3.96 8.32
C LEU A 124 3.55 -5.40 8.78
N LEU A 125 2.85 -6.18 7.95
CA LEU A 125 2.73 -7.63 8.19
C LEU A 125 4.12 -8.28 8.09
N ASP A 126 4.41 -9.28 8.93
CA ASP A 126 5.71 -9.97 8.93
C ASP A 126 6.13 -10.40 7.52
N LYS A 127 5.20 -11.01 6.77
CA LYS A 127 5.41 -11.41 5.36
C LYS A 127 5.82 -10.25 4.45
N ASN A 128 5.25 -9.06 4.64
CA ASN A 128 5.60 -7.87 3.87
C ASN A 128 7.00 -7.38 4.27
N THR A 129 7.29 -7.34 5.57
CA THR A 129 8.60 -6.89 6.08
C THR A 129 9.73 -7.82 5.67
N ASP A 130 9.49 -9.14 5.62
CA ASP A 130 10.44 -10.13 5.13
C ASP A 130 10.79 -9.90 3.65
N LEU A 131 9.77 -9.62 2.84
CA LEU A 131 9.95 -9.32 1.42
C LEU A 131 10.67 -7.99 1.18
N MET A 132 10.43 -7.00 2.05
CA MET A 132 11.20 -5.75 2.04
C MET A 132 12.67 -5.99 2.36
N LYS A 133 12.95 -6.73 3.43
CA LYS A 133 14.33 -7.08 3.82
C LYS A 133 15.06 -7.88 2.74
N ALA A 134 14.33 -8.75 2.04
CA ALA A 134 14.82 -9.52 0.89
C ALA A 134 14.95 -8.69 -0.41
N GLY A 135 14.45 -7.46 -0.44
CA GLY A 135 14.57 -6.54 -1.57
C GLY A 135 13.53 -6.74 -2.69
N TYR A 136 12.43 -7.42 -2.41
CA TYR A 136 11.30 -7.58 -3.34
C TYR A 136 10.25 -6.47 -3.17
N VAL A 137 10.19 -5.84 -2.01
CA VAL A 137 9.35 -4.67 -1.73
C VAL A 137 10.26 -3.49 -1.37
N LYS A 138 10.14 -2.38 -2.09
CA LYS A 138 11.02 -1.22 -1.90
C LYS A 138 10.59 -0.35 -0.73
N TYR A 139 9.28 -0.09 -0.64
CA TYR A 139 8.69 0.69 0.45
C TYR A 139 7.42 0.02 0.98
N LEU A 140 7.20 0.14 2.28
CA LEU A 140 5.91 -0.13 2.92
C LEU A 140 5.39 1.15 3.54
N ILE A 141 4.10 1.39 3.38
CA ILE A 141 3.41 2.52 4.01
C ILE A 141 2.67 2.00 5.24
N GLY A 142 3.12 2.43 6.42
CA GLY A 142 2.56 2.04 7.71
C GLY A 142 1.41 2.97 8.11
N GLN A 143 0.40 2.42 8.79
CA GLN A 143 -0.80 3.18 9.23
C GLN A 143 -0.97 3.27 10.74
N ARG A 144 -0.09 2.62 11.53
CA ARG A 144 -0.18 2.49 13.00
C ARG A 144 -1.57 2.01 13.49
N PRO A 145 -2.10 0.87 13.02
CA PRO A 145 -3.41 0.36 13.46
C PRO A 145 -3.54 0.25 14.99
N GLY A 146 -2.47 -0.14 15.70
CA GLY A 146 -2.48 -0.18 17.16
C GLY A 146 -2.78 1.19 17.78
N LEU A 147 -2.04 2.22 17.36
CA LEU A 147 -2.24 3.59 17.86
C LEU A 147 -3.61 4.15 17.49
N GLN A 148 -4.17 3.76 16.34
CA GLN A 148 -5.55 4.12 15.97
C GLN A 148 -6.55 3.53 16.97
N GLY A 149 -6.41 2.24 17.30
CA GLY A 149 -7.24 1.56 18.30
C GLY A 149 -7.15 2.22 19.67
N TYR A 150 -5.92 2.48 20.15
CA TYR A 150 -5.68 3.17 21.42
C TYR A 150 -6.33 4.55 21.45
N ARG A 151 -6.12 5.37 20.42
CA ARG A 151 -6.70 6.72 20.34
C ARG A 151 -8.22 6.67 20.25
N GLY A 152 -8.79 5.65 19.60
CA GLY A 152 -10.24 5.45 19.54
C GLY A 152 -10.87 5.22 20.91
N ILE A 153 -10.31 4.28 21.68
CA ILE A 153 -10.77 4.00 23.04
C ILE A 153 -10.54 5.20 23.97
N ARG A 154 -9.38 5.85 23.87
CA ARG A 154 -9.08 7.05 24.65
C ARG A 154 -10.08 8.17 24.39
N ALA A 155 -10.40 8.47 23.13
CA ALA A 155 -11.36 9.50 22.78
C ALA A 155 -12.77 9.17 23.26
N LEU A 156 -13.16 7.89 23.26
CA LEU A 156 -14.43 7.46 23.83
C LEU A 156 -14.47 7.71 25.35
N CYS A 157 -13.38 7.41 26.05
CA CYS A 157 -13.24 7.67 27.49
C CYS A 157 -13.29 9.17 27.81
N GLU A 158 -12.52 9.99 27.10
CA GLU A 158 -12.53 11.47 27.22
C GLU A 158 -13.95 12.05 27.06
N TYR A 159 -14.71 11.52 26.10
CA TYR A 159 -16.09 11.96 25.86
C TYR A 159 -17.09 11.46 26.92
N VAL A 160 -17.11 10.15 27.19
CA VAL A 160 -18.14 9.52 28.02
C VAL A 160 -17.90 9.76 29.50
N VAL A 161 -16.66 9.60 29.95
CA VAL A 161 -16.26 9.66 31.36
C VAL A 161 -15.95 11.10 31.76
N PHE A 162 -15.04 11.74 31.03
CA PHE A 162 -14.53 13.06 31.40
C PHE A 162 -15.36 14.23 30.83
N LYS A 163 -16.40 13.94 30.03
CA LYS A 163 -17.30 14.94 29.41
C LYS A 163 -16.56 16.00 28.60
N GLN A 164 -15.41 15.65 28.04
CA GLN A 164 -14.60 16.55 27.21
C GLN A 164 -15.09 16.54 25.76
N ASN A 165 -14.92 17.68 25.09
CA ASN A 165 -15.11 17.76 23.64
C ASN A 165 -13.94 17.09 22.93
N VAL A 166 -14.24 16.17 22.01
CA VAL A 166 -13.25 15.48 21.17
C VAL A 166 -13.40 15.90 19.71
N LEU A 167 -12.27 16.08 19.03
CA LEU A 167 -12.21 16.43 17.61
C LEU A 167 -13.01 15.44 16.75
N SER A 168 -13.57 15.93 15.65
CA SER A 168 -14.36 15.13 14.72
C SER A 168 -13.49 14.16 13.91
N ALA A 169 -12.31 14.59 13.47
CA ALA A 169 -11.35 13.77 12.75
C ALA A 169 -9.92 13.97 13.30
N ARG A 170 -9.14 12.90 13.33
CA ARG A 170 -7.71 12.96 13.67
C ARG A 170 -6.90 12.15 12.67
N PHE A 171 -6.10 12.84 11.85
CA PHE A 171 -5.23 12.18 10.89
C PHE A 171 -4.01 11.56 11.58
N MET A 172 -3.70 10.34 11.18
CA MET A 172 -2.48 9.63 11.55
C MET A 172 -1.35 10.00 10.61
N PRO A 173 -0.08 9.94 11.07
CA PRO A 173 1.06 10.11 10.19
C PRO A 173 1.07 9.06 9.08
N ILE A 174 1.70 9.41 7.96
CA ILE A 174 1.98 8.50 6.85
C ILE A 174 3.43 8.06 7.01
N ASP A 175 3.63 6.88 7.61
CA ASP A 175 4.97 6.36 7.85
C ASP A 175 5.48 5.67 6.58
N ILE A 176 6.68 6.06 6.13
CA ILE A 176 7.37 5.45 5.00
C ILE A 176 8.49 4.57 5.54
N LEU A 177 8.35 3.27 5.32
CA LEU A 177 9.29 2.27 5.77
C LEU A 177 10.08 1.73 4.60
N MET A 178 11.37 1.52 4.84
CA MET A 178 12.33 0.92 3.94
C MET A 178 13.23 -0.02 4.72
N LYS A 179 13.99 -0.85 4.00
CA LYS A 179 14.85 -1.86 4.59
C LYS A 179 15.77 -1.30 5.68
N GLU A 180 16.23 -0.07 5.50
CA GLU A 180 17.19 0.61 6.37
C GLU A 180 16.58 1.11 7.69
N ASN A 181 15.26 1.34 7.74
CA ASN A 181 14.61 1.91 8.93
C ASN A 181 13.60 0.98 9.61
N ILE A 182 13.19 -0.12 8.96
CA ILE A 182 12.11 -0.98 9.46
C ILE A 182 12.41 -1.59 10.84
N ASP A 183 13.66 -1.93 11.13
CA ASP A 183 14.07 -2.53 12.41
C ASP A 183 14.08 -1.53 13.58
N TYR A 184 14.01 -0.22 13.28
CA TYR A 184 13.91 0.84 14.28
C TYR A 184 12.48 1.35 14.46
N TYR A 185 11.51 0.75 13.78
CA TYR A 185 10.12 1.17 13.84
C TYR A 185 9.39 0.51 15.02
N PHE A 186 8.69 1.32 15.80
CA PHE A 186 7.83 0.90 16.91
C PHE A 186 6.52 1.67 16.86
N GLU A 187 5.40 0.99 17.14
CA GLU A 187 4.07 1.63 17.14
C GLU A 187 3.77 2.41 18.43
N PHE A 188 4.40 2.00 19.54
CA PHE A 188 4.23 2.57 20.86
C PHE A 188 5.62 2.72 21.52
N ASP A 189 5.85 3.87 22.14
CA ASP A 189 6.89 4.07 23.15
C ASP A 189 6.42 3.49 24.50
#